data_AF-A0A0L7RHW6-F1
#
_entry.id   AF-A0A0L7RHW6-F1
#
_cell.length_a   1.000
_cell.length_b   1.000
_cell.length_c   1.000
_cell.angle_alpha   90.00
_cell.angle_beta   90.00
_cell.angle_gamma   90.00
#
_symmetry.space_group_name_H-M   'P 1'
#
loop_
_entity.id
_entity.type
_entity.pdbx_description
1 polymer ?
#
loop_
_entity_poly.entity_id
_entity_poly.type
_entity_poly.pdbx_seq_one_letter_code
_entity_poly.pdbx_strand_id
1 'polypeptide(L)' 'MSFPSKEDRTRCWNHRDEYWKCLDDGKTELECKKFREQYEKFCPALWVKHFDRKREYLKFKEQLEQGGYVPGEQNAI' A
#
# COMPACT_ATOMS: atom_id res chain seq x y z
N MET A 1 6.22 21.30 -10.44
CA MET A 1 5.72 20.44 -9.35
C MET A 1 6.09 21.13 -8.04
N SER A 2 5.10 21.61 -7.28
CA SER A 2 5.35 22.23 -5.97
C SER A 2 5.51 21.13 -4.92
N PHE A 3 6.43 21.31 -3.97
CA PHE A 3 6.54 20.40 -2.83
C PHE A 3 5.29 20.55 -1.95
N PRO A 4 4.58 19.46 -1.62
CA PRO A 4 3.40 19.54 -0.78
C PRO A 4 3.75 20.07 0.61
N SER A 5 2.87 20.92 1.17
CA SER A 5 3.06 21.47 2.51
C SER A 5 3.01 20.36 3.57
N LYS A 6 3.34 20.68 4.83
CA LYS A 6 3.17 19.70 5.93
C LYS A 6 1.71 19.23 6.04
N GLU A 7 0.76 20.15 5.89
CA GLU A 7 -0.67 19.85 5.98
C GLU A 7 -1.14 18.95 4.82
N ASP A 8 -0.71 19.24 3.58
CA ASP A 8 -1.05 18.42 2.41
C ASP A 8 -0.50 17.00 2.55
N ARG A 9 0.72 16.86 3.08
CA ARG A 9 1.34 15.55 3.33
C ARG A 9 0.54 14.76 4.36
N THR A 10 0.12 15.41 5.46
CA THR A 10 -0.73 14.78 6.47
C THR A 10 -2.07 14.35 5.88
N ARG A 11 -2.73 15.20 5.10
CA ARG A 11 -4.00 14.86 4.45
C ARG A 11 -3.84 13.68 3.48
N CYS A 12 -2.78 13.67 2.68
CA CYS A 12 -2.44 12.55 1.81
C CYS A 12 -2.26 11.24 2.59
N TRP A 13 -1.46 11.24 3.65
CA TRP A 13 -1.22 10.04 4.45
C TRP A 13 -2.49 9.54 5.15
N ASN A 14 -3.36 10.43 5.61
CA ASN A 14 -4.64 10.04 6.19
C ASN A 14 -5.51 9.30 5.17
N HIS A 15 -5.66 9.82 3.94
CA HIS A 15 -6.45 9.14 2.90
C HIS A 15 -5.82 7.83 2.42
N ARG A 16 -4.48 7.74 2.40
CA ARG A 16 -3.78 6.47 2.18
C ARG A 16 -4.19 5.44 3.23
N ASP A 17 -4.14 5.82 4.50
CA ASP A 17 -4.40 4.91 5.61
C ASP A 17 -5.87 4.47 5.64
N GLU A 18 -6.81 5.35 5.29
CA GLU A 18 -8.22 4.99 5.10
C GLU A 18 -8.41 3.94 3.98
N TYR A 19 -7.76 4.14 2.83
CA TYR A 19 -7.82 3.19 1.73
C TYR A 19 -7.19 1.84 2.08
N TRP A 20 -6.01 1.85 2.72
CA TRP A 20 -5.33 0.63 3.13
C TRP A 20 -6.11 -0.14 4.19
N LYS A 21 -6.68 0.56 5.17
CA LYS A 21 -7.55 -0.04 6.18
C LYS A 21 -8.75 -0.72 5.53
N CYS A 22 -9.38 -0.07 4.56
CA CYS A 22 -10.49 -0.68 3.82
C CYS A 22 -10.09 -2.01 3.16
N LEU A 23 -8.91 -2.07 2.54
CA LEU A 23 -8.40 -3.30 1.92
C LEU A 23 -7.98 -4.36 2.97
N ASP A 24 -7.46 -3.92 4.12
CA ASP A 24 -7.06 -4.81 5.22
C ASP A 24 -8.27 -5.42 5.94
N ASP A 25 -9.44 -4.76 5.90
CA ASP A 25 -10.73 -5.34 6.32
C ASP A 25 -11.18 -6.53 5.41
N GLY A 26 -10.41 -6.88 4.37
CA GLY A 26 -10.74 -7.94 3.42
C GLY A 26 -11.70 -7.52 2.31
N LYS A 27 -11.97 -6.21 2.17
CA LYS A 27 -12.84 -5.68 1.10
C LYS A 27 -12.10 -5.62 -0.23
N THR A 28 -12.86 -5.73 -1.31
CA THR A 28 -12.32 -5.61 -2.66
C THR A 28 -11.97 -4.17 -3.02
N GLU A 29 -11.13 -3.98 -4.03
CA GLU A 29 -10.80 -2.63 -4.54
C GLU A 29 -12.04 -1.86 -5.01
N LEU A 30 -13.08 -2.56 -5.49
CA LEU A 30 -14.35 -1.95 -5.89
C LEU A 30 -15.09 -1.34 -4.71
N GLU A 31 -15.13 -2.03 -3.57
CA GLU A 31 -15.74 -1.53 -2.34
C GLU A 31 -14.94 -0.38 -1.74
N CYS A 32 -13.62 -0.39 -1.92
CA CYS A 32 -12.72 0.66 -1.46
C CYS A 32 -12.51 1.79 -2.47
N LYS A 33 -13.22 1.78 -3.61
CA LYS A 33 -13.03 2.73 -4.72
C LYS A 33 -13.18 4.18 -4.27
N LYS A 34 -14.14 4.48 -3.40
CA LYS A 34 -14.34 5.84 -2.85
C LYS A 34 -13.10 6.34 -2.10
N PHE A 35 -12.45 5.48 -1.32
CA PHE A 35 -11.21 5.84 -0.61
C PHE A 35 -10.04 5.95 -1.59
N ARG A 36 -10.01 5.11 -2.63
CA ARG A 36 -9.00 5.19 -3.70
C ARG A 36 -9.03 6.54 -4.42
N GLU A 37 -10.22 7.01 -4.80
CA GLU A 37 -10.39 8.30 -5.50
C GLU A 37 -9.89 9.47 -4.64
N GLN A 38 -10.17 9.46 -3.34
CA GLN A 38 -9.68 10.50 -2.42
C GLN A 38 -8.17 10.43 -2.24
N TYR A 39 -7.64 9.21 -2.11
CA TYR A 39 -6.21 8.99 -2.02
C TYR A 39 -5.46 9.51 -3.25
N GLU A 40 -5.93 9.22 -4.47
CA GLU A 40 -5.34 9.73 -5.72
C GLU A 40 -5.51 11.23 -5.90
N LYS A 41 -6.61 11.81 -5.38
CA LYS A 41 -6.88 13.25 -5.46
C LYS A 41 -5.98 14.07 -4.54
N PHE A 42 -5.72 13.58 -3.33
CA PHE A 42 -4.99 14.34 -2.30
C PHE A 42 -3.51 13.98 -2.21
N CYS A 43 -3.08 12.89 -2.84
CA CYS A 43 -1.67 12.51 -2.91
C CYS A 43 -1.07 12.79 -4.29
N PRO A 44 0.21 13.22 -4.36
CA PRO A 44 0.94 13.25 -5.62
C PRO A 44 0.98 11.85 -6.27
N ALA A 45 0.77 11.77 -7.58
CA ALA A 45 0.74 10.48 -8.30
C ALA A 45 2.00 9.62 -8.10
N LEU A 46 3.17 10.25 -7.97
CA LEU A 46 4.43 9.54 -7.69
C LEU A 46 4.41 8.87 -6.31
N TRP A 47 3.80 9.52 -5.32
CA TRP A 47 3.67 8.99 -3.97
C TRP A 47 2.66 7.84 -3.94
N VAL A 48 1.53 8.00 -4.63
CA VAL A 48 0.53 6.93 -4.79
C VAL A 48 1.19 5.66 -5.32
N LYS A 49 1.91 5.78 -6.45
CA LYS A 49 2.63 4.65 -7.06
C LYS A 49 3.67 4.03 -6.12
N HIS A 50 4.42 4.85 -5.38
CA HIS A 50 5.42 4.36 -4.43
C HIS A 50 4.77 3.60 -3.27
N PHE A 51 3.71 4.15 -2.69
CA PHE A 51 3.01 3.56 -1.57
C PHE A 51 2.26 2.29 -1.98
N ASP A 52 1.62 2.26 -3.15
CA ASP A 52 0.95 1.05 -3.66
C ASP A 52 1.94 -0.12 -3.75
N ARG A 53 3.10 0.11 -4.39
CA ARG A 53 4.17 -0.89 -4.47
C ARG A 53 4.68 -1.33 -3.10
N LYS A 54 4.78 -0.38 -2.15
CA LYS A 54 5.18 -0.68 -0.77
C LYS A 54 4.14 -1.58 -0.08
N ARG A 55 2.85 -1.34 -0.29
CA ARG A 55 1.78 -2.19 0.28
C ARG A 55 1.85 -3.61 -0.25
N GLU A 56 2.00 -3.78 -1.56
CA GLU A 56 2.15 -5.10 -2.19
C GLU A 56 3.32 -5.88 -1.60
N TYR A 57 4.47 -5.21 -1.45
CA TYR A 57 5.64 -5.81 -0.80
C TYR A 57 5.37 -6.21 0.65
N LEU A 58 4.71 -5.35 1.44
CA LEU A 58 4.38 -5.65 2.82
C LEU A 58 3.41 -6.83 2.94
N LYS A 59 2.41 -6.93 2.05
CA LYS A 59 1.47 -8.06 2.02
C LYS A 59 2.15 -9.36 1.59
N PHE A 60 3.02 -9.30 0.59
CA PHE A 60 3.83 -10.45 0.21
C PHE A 60 4.74 -10.92 1.34
N LYS A 61 5.40 -9.97 2.04
CA LYS A 61 6.23 -10.26 3.20
C LYS A 61 5.41 -10.89 4.34
N GLU A 62 4.24 -10.34 4.65
CA GLU A 62 3.31 -10.88 5.65
C GLU A 62 2.90 -12.33 5.32
N GLN A 63 2.61 -12.62 4.03
CA GLN A 63 2.31 -13.98 3.56
C GLN A 63 3.50 -14.94 3.71
N LEU A 64 4.72 -14.49 3.41
CA LEU A 64 5.92 -15.30 3.60
C LEU A 64 6.20 -15.61 5.08
N GLU A 65 6.01 -14.63 5.96
CA GLU A 65 6.19 -14.80 7.41
C GLU A 65 5.13 -15.73 7.99
N GLN A 66 3.87 -15.62 7.56
CA GLN A 66 2.78 -16.50 8.00
C GLN A 66 2.85 -17.91 7.38
N GLY A 67 3.34 -18.04 6.14
CA GLY A 67 3.48 -19.31 5.43
C GLY A 67 4.72 -20.12 5.78
N GLY A 68 5.66 -19.54 6.52
CA GLY A 68 6.94 -20.16 6.85
C GLY A 68 7.95 -20.07 5.70
N TYR A 69 9.17 -19.66 6.02
CA TYR A 69 10.31 -19.72 5.11
C TYR A 69 10.75 -21.18 4.96
N VAL A 70 10.59 -21.76 3.76
CA VAL A 70 11.31 -22.97 3.36
C VAL A 70 12.56 -22.48 2.61
N PRO A 71 13.76 -22.46 3.22
CA PRO A 71 14.98 -22.24 2.46
C PRO A 71 15.07 -23.36 1.44
N GLY A 72 14.95 -23.01 0.15
CA GLY A 72 15.20 -23.97 -0.92
C GLY A 72 16.61 -24.52 -0.77
N GLU A 73 16.71 -25.84 -0.60
CA GLU A 73 17.93 -26.60 -0.85
C GLU A 73 18.50 -26.16 -2.19
N GLN A 74 19.60 -25.42 -2.13
CA GLN A 74 20.39 -25.10 -3.29
C GLN A 74 21.05 -26.41 -3.69
N ASN A 75 20.49 -27.02 -4.75
CA ASN A 75 20.91 -28.28 -5.34
C ASN A 75 22.40 -28.56 -5.16
N ALA A 76 22.69 -29.61 -4.40
CA ALA A 76 23.95 -30.32 -4.49
C ALA A 76 24.05 -30.94 -5.89
N ILE A 77 24.94 -30.40 -6.72
CA ILE A 77 25.56 -31.11 -7.86
C ILE A 77 27.05 -30.78 -7.84
#